data_AF-A0A0P0Z4W2-F1
#
_entry.id   AF-A0A0P0Z4W2-F1
#
_cell.length_a   1.000
_cell.length_b   1.000
_cell.length_c   1.000
_cell.angle_alpha   90.00
_cell.angle_beta   90.00
_cell.angle_gamma   90.00
#
_symmetry.space_group_name_H-M   'P 1'
#
loop_
_entity.id
_entity.type
_entity.pdbx_description
1 polymer ?
#
loop_
_entity_poly.entity_id
_entity_poly.type
_entity_poly.pdbx_seq_one_letter_code
_entity_poly.pdbx_strand_id
1 'polypeptide(L)'
;MERADMDSRERRSGKRARSPRIDRLFVYGAMLPLLTGALILWFAPEAQSFLALNLTLFWGASVLMFVAGVRRGASLRQPGGAAIAEIVVMIGLFLAGVASLVATIWAFPLAAALLQIAGFASLGILDRIAAPNDDGQPSVERLRPLQICAPIAVIAAVAIWIWRSPFL
;
A
#
# COMPACT_ATOMS: atom_id res chain seq x y z
N MET A 1 -33.40 14.02 31.69
CA MET A 1 -33.67 14.03 30.24
C MET A 1 -32.55 14.72 29.44
N GLU A 2 -31.91 15.76 29.99
CA GLU A 2 -30.85 16.57 29.34
C GLU A 2 -29.52 15.85 29.04
N ARG A 3 -29.15 14.83 29.82
CA ARG A 3 -27.90 14.06 29.61
C ARG A 3 -27.93 13.14 28.38
N ALA A 4 -29.10 12.68 27.95
CA ALA A 4 -29.24 11.81 26.78
C ALA A 4 -29.06 12.58 25.46
N ASP A 5 -29.40 13.88 25.45
CA ASP A 5 -29.27 14.75 24.29
C ASP A 5 -27.81 15.23 24.08
N MET A 6 -27.04 15.33 25.17
CA MET A 6 -25.62 15.68 25.12
C MET A 6 -24.76 14.52 24.61
N ASP A 7 -25.03 13.30 25.09
CA ASP A 7 -24.34 12.07 24.64
C ASP A 7 -24.66 11.76 23.16
N SER A 8 -25.88 12.04 22.71
CA SER A 8 -26.23 11.91 21.29
C SER A 8 -25.66 13.01 20.38
N ARG A 9 -25.41 14.23 20.90
CA ARG A 9 -24.65 15.28 20.19
C ARG A 9 -23.16 14.95 20.09
N GLU A 10 -22.54 14.41 21.15
CA GLU A 10 -21.14 13.96 21.11
C GLU A 10 -20.94 12.78 20.16
N ARG A 11 -21.86 11.80 20.16
CA ARG A 11 -21.84 10.67 19.21
C ARG A 11 -22.03 11.10 17.76
N ARG A 12 -22.77 12.18 17.50
CA ARG A 12 -22.92 12.77 16.15
C ARG A 12 -21.71 13.59 15.72
N SER A 13 -21.02 14.25 16.66
CA SER A 13 -19.82 15.07 16.38
C SER A 13 -18.61 14.22 15.96
N GLY A 14 -18.46 13.01 16.50
CA GLY A 14 -17.35 12.10 16.18
C GLY A 14 -17.45 11.38 14.82
N LYS A 15 -18.61 11.41 14.16
CA LYS A 15 -18.87 10.68 12.90
C LYS A 15 -18.97 11.66 11.72
N ARG A 16 -17.96 12.51 11.53
CA ARG A 16 -17.79 13.20 10.23
C ARG A 16 -17.54 12.13 9.18
N ALA A 17 -18.56 11.82 8.38
CA ALA A 17 -18.45 10.95 7.23
C ALA A 17 -17.35 11.49 6.31
N ARG A 18 -16.17 10.87 6.36
CA ARG A 18 -15.06 11.19 5.45
C ARG A 18 -15.59 10.98 4.02
N SER A 19 -15.48 12.01 3.18
CA SER A 19 -16.11 11.99 1.85
C SER A 19 -15.57 10.82 1.02
N PRO A 20 -16.43 9.93 0.48
CA PRO A 20 -16.02 8.80 -0.36
C PRO A 20 -15.23 9.18 -1.62
N ARG A 21 -15.17 10.47 -1.96
CA ARG A 21 -14.37 11.00 -3.08
C ARG A 21 -12.91 11.24 -2.67
N ILE A 22 -12.66 11.73 -1.46
CA ILE A 22 -11.30 12.03 -0.97
C ILE A 22 -10.54 10.72 -0.72
N ASP A 23 -11.20 9.73 -0.13
CA ASP A 23 -10.59 8.40 0.06
C ASP A 23 -10.24 7.75 -1.30
N ARG A 24 -11.10 7.88 -2.32
CA ARG A 24 -10.79 7.39 -3.67
C ARG A 24 -9.61 8.14 -4.30
N LEU A 25 -9.54 9.46 -4.16
CA LEU A 25 -8.44 10.24 -4.72
C LEU A 25 -7.11 9.86 -4.08
N PHE A 26 -7.06 9.69 -2.76
CA PHE A 26 -5.85 9.30 -2.05
C PHE A 26 -5.38 7.89 -2.46
N VAL A 27 -6.35 6.99 -2.64
CA VAL A 27 -6.10 5.60 -3.03
C VAL A 27 -5.61 5.47 -4.47
N TYR A 28 -6.35 6.02 -5.44
CA TYR A 28 -5.99 5.89 -6.85
C TYR A 28 -4.85 6.83 -7.23
N GLY A 29 -4.76 7.98 -6.56
CA GLY A 29 -3.67 8.94 -6.74
C GLY A 29 -2.30 8.34 -6.43
N ALA A 30 -2.19 7.54 -5.36
CA ALA A 30 -0.94 6.87 -5.02
C ALA A 30 -0.50 5.82 -6.07
N MET A 31 -1.44 5.29 -6.87
CA MET A 31 -1.18 4.28 -7.90
C MET A 31 -0.82 4.88 -9.26
N LEU A 32 -1.19 6.14 -9.51
CA LEU A 32 -0.92 6.81 -10.78
C LEU A 32 0.57 6.84 -11.15
N PRO A 33 1.51 7.21 -10.24
CA PRO A 33 2.93 7.21 -10.59
C PRO A 33 3.47 5.82 -10.94
N LEU A 34 2.97 4.75 -10.30
CA LEU A 34 3.34 3.37 -10.65
C LEU A 34 2.88 3.01 -12.06
N LEU A 35 1.62 3.28 -12.37
CA LEU A 35 1.04 2.99 -13.68
C LEU A 35 1.76 3.78 -14.78
N THR A 36 1.96 5.09 -14.57
CA THR A 36 2.67 5.95 -15.52
C THR A 36 4.09 5.48 -15.75
N GLY A 37 4.82 5.15 -14.67
CA GLY A 37 6.18 4.65 -14.76
C GLY A 37 6.28 3.32 -15.52
N ALA A 38 5.37 2.38 -15.27
CA ALA A 38 5.29 1.13 -16.01
C ALA A 38 4.96 1.37 -17.50
N LEU A 39 4.02 2.26 -17.83
CA LEU A 39 3.72 2.59 -19.22
C LEU A 39 4.93 3.22 -19.94
N ILE A 40 5.64 4.13 -19.28
CA ILE A 40 6.85 4.73 -19.84
C ILE A 40 7.90 3.65 -20.13
N LEU A 41 8.10 2.68 -19.23
CA LEU A 41 9.06 1.58 -19.48
C LEU A 41 8.73 0.77 -20.74
N TRP A 42 7.45 0.54 -21.00
CA TRP A 42 7.02 -0.29 -22.12
C TRP A 42 6.96 0.46 -23.46
N PHE A 43 6.79 1.78 -23.45
CA PHE A 43 6.55 2.56 -24.67
C PHE A 43 7.59 3.64 -24.96
N ALA A 44 8.42 4.04 -24.00
CA ALA A 44 9.40 5.10 -24.19
C ALA A 44 10.74 4.56 -24.72
N PRO A 45 11.56 5.42 -25.37
CA PRO A 45 12.90 5.07 -25.80
C PRO A 45 13.80 4.65 -24.63
N GLU A 46 14.80 3.81 -24.94
CA GLU A 46 15.72 3.19 -23.98
C GLU A 46 16.38 4.19 -23.00
N ALA A 47 16.76 5.37 -23.49
CA ALA A 47 17.38 6.42 -22.69
C ALA A 47 16.53 6.89 -21.50
N GLN A 48 15.20 6.80 -21.60
CA GLN A 48 14.28 7.20 -20.53
C GLN A 48 13.93 6.03 -19.59
N SER A 49 14.22 4.79 -20.01
CA SER A 49 13.82 3.59 -19.29
C SER A 49 14.55 3.43 -17.96
N PHE A 50 15.82 3.83 -17.87
CA PHE A 50 16.57 3.77 -16.61
C PHE A 50 15.95 4.68 -15.52
N LEU A 51 15.64 5.94 -15.87
CA LEU A 51 15.03 6.87 -14.92
C LEU A 51 13.61 6.43 -14.55
N ALA A 52 12.81 6.02 -15.54
CA ALA A 52 11.46 5.53 -15.32
C ALA A 52 11.45 4.31 -14.39
N LEU A 53 12.39 3.37 -14.58
CA LEU A 53 12.51 2.17 -13.75
C LEU A 53 12.77 2.54 -12.29
N ASN A 54 13.82 3.32 -12.06
CA ASN A 54 14.23 3.69 -10.71
C ASN A 54 13.16 4.48 -9.98
N LEU A 55 12.51 5.45 -10.65
CA LEU A 55 11.42 6.21 -10.06
C LEU A 55 10.20 5.35 -9.75
N THR A 56 9.87 4.40 -10.63
CA THR A 56 8.75 3.47 -10.42
C THR A 56 9.00 2.58 -9.21
N LEU A 57 10.18 1.96 -9.13
CA LEU A 57 10.55 1.09 -8.02
C LEU A 57 10.69 1.86 -6.70
N PHE A 58 11.28 3.06 -6.74
CA PHE A 58 11.38 3.96 -5.59
C PHE A 58 10.00 4.33 -5.05
N TRP A 59 9.07 4.69 -5.93
CA TRP A 59 7.72 5.04 -5.56
C TRP A 59 6.97 3.84 -4.98
N GLY A 60 7.10 2.66 -5.60
CA GLY A 60 6.48 1.43 -5.11
C GLY A 60 6.97 1.03 -3.71
N ALA A 61 8.28 1.14 -3.46
CA ALA A 61 8.85 0.94 -2.13
C ALA A 61 8.31 1.96 -1.11
N SER A 62 8.17 3.22 -1.52
CA SER A 62 7.63 4.30 -0.68
C SER A 62 6.16 4.07 -0.32
N VAL A 63 5.34 3.63 -1.27
CA VAL A 63 3.94 3.24 -1.04
C VAL A 63 3.87 2.06 -0.08
N LEU A 64 4.71 1.03 -0.24
CA LEU A 64 4.75 -0.12 0.66
C LEU A 64 5.11 0.29 2.09
N MET A 65 6.13 1.12 2.28
CA MET A 65 6.52 1.66 3.60
C MET A 65 5.40 2.51 4.22
N PHE A 66 4.75 3.35 3.42
CA PHE A 66 3.64 4.18 3.89
C PHE A 66 2.47 3.31 4.36
N VAL A 67 2.04 2.34 3.54
CA VAL A 67 0.93 1.43 3.86
C VAL A 67 1.24 0.58 5.09
N ALA A 68 2.50 0.13 5.24
CA ALA A 68 2.94 -0.54 6.46
C ALA A 68 2.71 0.35 7.69
N GLY A 69 3.09 1.63 7.64
CA GLY A 69 2.94 2.57 8.75
C GLY A 69 1.50 3.00 9.07
N VAL A 70 0.60 3.02 8.08
CA VAL A 70 -0.81 3.41 8.28
C VAL A 70 -1.77 2.24 8.47
N ARG A 71 -1.26 1.00 8.55
CA ARG A 71 -2.08 -0.21 8.66
C ARG A 71 -2.90 -0.20 9.96
N ARG A 72 -4.19 -0.55 9.84
CA ARG A 72 -5.14 -0.63 10.96
C ARG A 72 -4.77 -1.84 11.84
N GLY A 73 -4.77 -1.66 13.16
CA GLY A 73 -4.38 -2.67 14.16
C GLY A 73 -3.36 -2.12 15.16
N ALA A 74 -2.31 -1.44 14.68
CA ALA A 74 -1.24 -0.88 15.51
C ALA A 74 -1.64 0.39 16.31
N SER A 75 -2.93 0.63 16.57
CA SER A 75 -3.34 1.78 17.36
C SER A 75 -3.11 1.50 18.84
N LEU A 76 -2.11 2.18 19.41
CA LEU A 76 -1.82 2.20 20.86
C LEU A 76 -2.99 2.68 21.73
N ARG A 77 -4.10 3.13 21.11
CA ARG A 77 -5.32 3.60 21.78
C ARG A 77 -6.43 2.56 21.85
N GLN A 78 -6.25 1.36 21.32
CA GLN A 78 -7.21 0.28 21.50
C GLN A 78 -7.18 -0.23 22.96
N PRO A 79 -8.33 -0.46 23.61
CA PRO A 79 -8.38 -1.15 24.90
C PRO A 79 -7.77 -2.55 24.74
N GLY A 80 -6.60 -2.79 25.35
CA GLY A 80 -5.81 -4.02 25.19
C GLY A 80 -4.48 -3.87 24.43
N GLY A 81 -4.25 -2.72 23.78
CA GLY A 81 -3.02 -2.44 23.02
C GLY A 81 -2.91 -3.18 21.68
N ALA A 82 -1.99 -2.75 20.82
CA ALA A 82 -1.67 -3.47 19.59
C ALA A 82 -1.04 -4.83 19.94
N ALA A 83 -1.53 -5.92 19.35
CA ALA A 83 -0.94 -7.22 19.58
C ALA A 83 0.51 -7.24 19.06
N ILE A 84 1.43 -7.88 19.79
CA ILE A 84 2.85 -8.00 19.39
C ILE A 84 2.97 -8.51 17.94
N ALA A 85 2.08 -9.44 17.55
CA ALA A 85 2.00 -9.95 16.18
C ALA A 85 1.76 -8.85 15.12
N GLU A 86 0.92 -7.86 15.42
CA GLU A 86 0.66 -6.73 14.51
C GLU A 86 1.88 -5.82 14.37
N ILE A 87 2.60 -5.57 15.46
CA ILE A 87 3.84 -4.79 15.45
C ILE A 87 4.92 -5.52 14.63
N VAL A 88 5.08 -6.82 14.84
CA VAL A 88 6.04 -7.65 14.08
C VAL A 88 5.72 -7.62 12.59
N VAL A 89 4.44 -7.75 12.22
CA VAL A 89 3.99 -7.66 10.84
C VAL A 89 4.24 -6.27 10.25
N MET A 90 3.93 -5.21 10.99
CA MET A 90 4.16 -3.83 10.57
C MET A 90 5.65 -3.58 10.30
N ILE A 91 6.52 -3.98 11.23
CA ILE A 91 7.97 -3.87 11.09
C ILE A 91 8.45 -4.71 9.89
N GLY A 92 7.97 -5.94 9.74
CA GLY A 92 8.34 -6.81 8.62
C GLY A 92 8.01 -6.19 7.26
N LEU A 93 6.79 -5.64 7.10
CA LEU A 93 6.38 -4.96 5.87
C LEU A 93 7.16 -3.66 5.63
N PHE A 94 7.43 -2.89 6.67
CA PHE A 94 8.25 -1.68 6.58
C PHE A 94 9.68 -2.02 6.13
N LEU A 95 10.29 -3.04 6.75
CA LEU A 95 11.62 -3.53 6.39
C LEU A 95 11.66 -4.10 4.97
N ALA A 96 10.59 -4.75 4.48
CA ALA A 96 10.50 -5.17 3.09
C ALA A 96 10.52 -3.97 2.12
N GLY A 97 9.84 -2.89 2.47
CA GLY A 97 9.89 -1.63 1.73
C GLY A 97 11.29 -1.00 1.73
N VAL A 98 11.96 -0.95 2.90
CA VAL A 98 13.35 -0.46 3.01
C VAL A 98 14.31 -1.33 2.21
N ALA A 99 14.22 -2.66 2.32
CA ALA A 99 15.06 -3.59 1.57
C ALA A 99 14.86 -3.43 0.05
N SER A 100 13.61 -3.23 -0.40
CA SER A 100 13.33 -2.92 -1.80
C SER A 100 13.95 -1.59 -2.24
N LEU A 101 13.90 -0.57 -1.38
CA LEU A 101 14.48 0.73 -1.70
C LEU A 101 16.00 0.62 -1.83
N VAL A 102 16.67 -0.07 -0.89
CA VAL A 102 18.10 -0.36 -0.94
C VAL A 102 18.46 -1.14 -2.19
N ALA A 103 17.68 -2.19 -2.54
CA ALA A 103 17.89 -2.96 -3.76
C ALA A 103 17.74 -2.10 -5.02
N THR A 104 16.84 -1.11 -5.02
CA THR A 104 16.70 -0.14 -6.13
C THR A 104 17.98 0.70 -6.25
N ILE A 105 18.48 1.25 -5.14
CA ILE A 105 19.68 2.10 -5.11
C ILE A 105 20.93 1.33 -5.53
N TRP A 106 21.04 0.06 -5.12
CA TRP A 106 22.17 -0.82 -5.43
C TRP A 106 22.07 -1.52 -6.80
N ALA A 107 21.18 -1.04 -7.68
CA ALA A 107 21.01 -1.58 -9.04
C ALA A 107 20.65 -3.08 -9.07
N PHE A 108 19.85 -3.54 -8.10
CA PHE A 108 19.19 -4.86 -8.13
C PHE A 108 17.68 -4.70 -8.38
N PRO A 109 17.26 -4.23 -9.58
CA PRO A 109 15.88 -3.86 -9.84
C PRO A 109 14.91 -5.05 -9.77
N LEU A 110 15.36 -6.25 -10.17
CA LEU A 110 14.54 -7.45 -10.09
C LEU A 110 14.27 -7.85 -8.63
N ALA A 111 15.30 -7.82 -7.78
CA ALA A 111 15.15 -8.10 -6.35
C ALA A 111 14.23 -7.06 -5.68
N ALA A 112 14.38 -5.77 -6.04
CA ALA A 112 13.48 -4.73 -5.58
C ALA A 112 12.02 -5.00 -5.97
N ALA A 113 11.76 -5.34 -7.24
CA ALA A 113 10.41 -5.65 -7.71
C ALA A 113 9.81 -6.88 -6.99
N LEU A 114 10.59 -7.94 -6.80
CA LEU A 114 10.14 -9.15 -6.09
C LEU A 114 9.81 -8.87 -4.61
N LEU A 115 10.64 -8.07 -3.93
CA LEU A 115 10.37 -7.65 -2.55
C LEU A 115 9.08 -6.82 -2.45
N GLN A 116 8.82 -5.92 -3.40
CA GLN A 116 7.57 -5.15 -3.45
C GLN A 116 6.36 -6.06 -3.68
N ILE A 117 6.44 -6.99 -4.63
CA ILE A 117 5.37 -7.97 -4.89
C ILE A 117 5.09 -8.79 -3.62
N ALA A 118 6.13 -9.30 -2.96
CA ALA A 118 5.99 -10.06 -1.72
C ALA A 118 5.36 -9.21 -0.60
N GLY A 119 5.77 -7.95 -0.45
CA GLY A 119 5.22 -7.02 0.55
C GLY A 119 3.74 -6.71 0.31
N PHE A 120 3.36 -6.36 -0.92
CA PHE A 120 1.97 -6.11 -1.27
C PHE A 120 1.10 -7.37 -1.20
N ALA A 121 1.61 -8.54 -1.59
CA ALA A 121 0.90 -9.80 -1.44
C ALA A 121 0.67 -10.15 0.03
N SER A 122 1.68 -9.94 0.88
CA SER A 122 1.59 -10.14 2.32
C SER A 122 0.51 -9.26 2.94
N LEU A 123 0.42 -7.98 2.53
CA LEU A 123 -0.68 -7.10 2.95
C LEU A 123 -2.05 -7.70 2.64
N GLY A 124 -2.26 -8.26 1.44
CA GLY A 124 -3.54 -8.86 1.06
C GLY A 124 -3.90 -10.12 1.85
N ILE A 125 -2.91 -10.95 2.18
CA ILE A 125 -3.11 -12.15 2.99
C ILE A 125 -3.43 -11.76 4.43
N LEU A 126 -2.63 -10.87 5.01
CA LEU A 126 -2.76 -10.44 6.39
C LEU A 126 -4.05 -9.66 6.65
N ASP A 127 -4.50 -8.86 5.69
CA ASP A 127 -5.77 -8.15 5.78
C ASP A 127 -6.98 -9.10 5.71
N ARG A 128 -6.89 -10.21 4.96
CA ARG A 128 -7.93 -11.26 4.97
C ARG A 128 -8.00 -12.00 6.30
N ILE A 129 -6.85 -12.32 6.89
CA ILE A 129 -6.79 -13.03 8.18
C ILE A 129 -7.39 -12.17 9.31
N ALA A 130 -7.22 -10.84 9.23
CA ALA A 130 -7.76 -9.90 10.21
C ALA A 130 -9.26 -9.56 10.01
N ALA A 131 -9.88 -10.00 8.92
CA ALA A 131 -11.25 -9.67 8.54
C ALA A 131 -12.43 -10.26 9.37
N PRO A 132 -12.30 -11.31 10.22
CA PRO A 132 -13.48 -11.93 10.85
C PRO A 132 -14.30 -11.05 11.81
N ASN A 133 -13.83 -9.86 12.22
CA ASN A 133 -14.44 -9.07 13.31
C ASN A 133 -14.81 -7.61 12.94
N ASP A 134 -14.74 -7.20 11.67
CA ASP A 134 -14.98 -5.80 11.27
C ASP A 134 -16.44 -5.61 10.80
N ASP A 135 -17.40 -5.62 11.72
CA ASP A 135 -18.87 -5.42 11.50
C ASP A 135 -19.26 -4.00 10.99
N GLY A 136 -18.36 -3.30 10.28
CA GLY A 136 -18.32 -1.85 10.26
C GLY A 136 -18.80 -1.13 9.00
N GLN A 137 -18.25 -1.40 7.81
CA GLN A 137 -18.51 -0.58 6.62
C GLN A 137 -18.39 -1.33 5.26
N PRO A 138 -19.52 -1.72 4.65
CA PRO A 138 -19.58 -2.51 3.39
C PRO A 138 -18.95 -1.83 2.16
N SER A 139 -18.77 -0.50 2.18
CA SER A 139 -18.34 0.28 1.03
C SER A 139 -16.82 0.36 0.85
N VAL A 140 -16.02 0.13 1.89
CA VAL A 140 -14.55 0.13 1.80
C VAL A 140 -14.00 -1.26 1.51
N GLU A 141 -14.70 -2.33 1.94
CA GLU A 141 -14.29 -3.73 1.72
C GLU A 141 -14.14 -4.11 0.26
N ARG A 142 -15.00 -3.58 -0.62
CA ARG A 142 -14.92 -3.88 -2.08
C ARG A 142 -13.74 -3.20 -2.78
N LEU A 143 -13.19 -2.13 -2.22
CA LEU A 143 -12.06 -1.41 -2.82
C LEU A 143 -10.70 -2.04 -2.47
N ARG A 144 -10.59 -2.76 -1.34
CA ARG A 144 -9.31 -3.32 -0.85
C ARG A 144 -8.66 -4.35 -1.77
N PRO A 145 -9.38 -5.29 -2.42
CA PRO A 145 -8.75 -6.26 -3.31
C PRO A 145 -8.11 -5.56 -4.51
N LEU A 146 -8.80 -4.60 -5.11
CA LEU A 146 -8.30 -3.84 -6.25
C LEU A 146 -7.05 -3.02 -5.87
N GLN A 147 -7.03 -2.46 -4.66
CA GLN A 147 -5.91 -1.68 -4.13
C GLN A 147 -4.63 -2.50 -3.94
N ILE A 148 -4.75 -3.81 -3.72
CA ILE A 148 -3.60 -4.70 -3.51
C ILE A 148 -3.21 -5.37 -4.83
N CYS A 149 -4.19 -5.80 -5.63
CA CYS A 149 -3.93 -6.41 -6.93
C CYS A 149 -3.34 -5.44 -7.94
N ALA A 150 -3.73 -4.16 -7.94
CA ALA A 150 -3.22 -3.17 -8.88
C ALA A 150 -1.70 -2.95 -8.76
N PRO A 151 -1.12 -2.60 -7.60
CA PRO A 151 0.33 -2.43 -7.48
C PRO A 151 1.07 -3.73 -7.77
N ILE A 152 0.55 -4.90 -7.36
CA ILE A 152 1.17 -6.19 -7.70
C ILE A 152 1.23 -6.39 -9.21
N ALA A 153 0.12 -6.18 -9.93
CA ALA A 153 0.07 -6.36 -11.38
C ALA A 153 1.02 -5.40 -12.11
N VAL A 154 1.09 -4.14 -11.66
CA VAL A 154 1.97 -3.13 -12.23
C VAL A 154 3.43 -3.47 -11.98
N ILE A 155 3.81 -3.79 -10.75
CA ILE A 155 5.19 -4.17 -10.42
C ILE A 155 5.57 -5.51 -11.09
N ALA A 156 4.64 -6.45 -11.26
CA ALA A 156 4.88 -7.65 -12.04
C ALA A 156 5.17 -7.34 -13.51
N ALA A 157 4.45 -6.39 -14.12
CA ALA A 157 4.74 -5.94 -15.48
C ALA A 157 6.14 -5.29 -15.58
N VAL A 158 6.56 -4.55 -14.54
CA VAL A 158 7.92 -4.00 -14.44
C VAL A 158 8.95 -5.13 -14.27
N ALA A 159 8.70 -6.13 -13.43
CA ALA A 159 9.57 -7.29 -13.24
C ALA A 159 9.75 -8.08 -14.54
N ILE A 160 8.67 -8.29 -15.30
CA ILE A 160 8.70 -8.93 -16.62
C ILE A 160 9.51 -8.10 -17.61
N TRP A 161 9.36 -6.78 -17.59
CA TRP A 161 10.17 -5.89 -18.43
C TRP A 161 11.66 -6.02 -18.07
N ILE A 162 12.03 -5.90 -16.79
CA ILE A 162 13.42 -6.06 -16.32
C ILE A 162 14.01 -7.39 -16.79
N TRP A 163 13.26 -8.49 -16.64
CA TRP A 163 13.71 -9.83 -17.02
C TRP A 163 13.98 -9.98 -18.52
N ARG A 164 13.24 -9.25 -19.37
CA ARG A 164 13.38 -9.30 -20.84
C ARG A 164 14.39 -8.30 -21.37
N SER A 165 14.66 -7.25 -20.62
CA SER A 165 15.54 -6.17 -21.05
C SER A 165 17.01 -6.56 -20.92
N PRO A 166 17.88 -6.08 -21.83
CA PRO A 166 19.32 -6.37 -21.82
C PRO A 166 20.11 -5.64 -20.71
N PHE A 167 19.42 -5.03 -19.73
CA PHE A 167 20.01 -4.23 -18.65
C PHE A 167 20.33 -5.04 -17.37
N LEU A 168 20.36 -6.36 -17.47
CA LEU A 168 20.88 -7.27 -16.44
C LEU A 168 22.34 -7.63 -16.73
#